data_AF-A0A2S7K9R4-F1
#
_entry.id   AF-A0A2S7K9R4-F1
#
_cell.length_a   1.000
_cell.length_b   1.000
_cell.length_c   1.000
_cell.angle_alpha   90.00
_cell.angle_beta   90.00
_cell.angle_gamma   90.00
#
_symmetry.space_group_name_H-M   'P 1'
#
loop_
_entity.id
_entity.type
_entity.pdbx_description
1 polymer ?
#
loop_
_entity_poly.entity_id
_entity_poly.type
_entity_poly.pdbx_seq_one_letter_code
_entity_poly.pdbx_strand_id
1 'polypeptide(L)'
;MRVFTEESRSKTVAFSFADDQGVFRLAVVYENQPDIHLREKKSAFHQGSASFHVRGYRPAMFKGEYWTERKNVGTITVSERRRGEIDSYEQGVKLYDS
;
A
#
# COMPACT_ATOMS: atom_id res chain seq x y z
N MET A 1 6.58 -2.28 -0.45
CA MET A 1 5.49 -1.63 -1.21
C MET A 1 5.63 -0.12 -1.06
N ARG A 2 5.32 0.64 -2.12
CA ARG A 2 5.11 2.10 -2.06
C ARG A 2 3.70 2.37 -2.55
N VAL A 3 3.02 3.32 -1.92
CA VAL A 3 1.69 3.78 -2.32
C VAL A 3 1.75 5.29 -2.46
N PHE A 4 1.24 5.81 -3.57
CA PHE A 4 1.18 7.23 -3.85
C PHE A 4 -0.28 7.66 -3.96
N THR A 5 -0.58 8.81 -3.40
CA THR A 5 -1.82 9.55 -3.57
C THR A 5 -1.46 10.99 -3.90
N GLU A 6 -2.44 11.81 -4.28
CA GLU A 6 -2.23 13.26 -4.45
C GLU A 6 -1.71 13.95 -3.19
N GLU A 7 -1.99 13.40 -2.00
CA GLU A 7 -1.79 14.08 -0.73
C GLU A 7 -0.68 13.48 0.14
N SER A 8 -0.28 12.25 -0.16
CA SER A 8 0.70 11.52 0.63
C SER A 8 1.39 10.42 -0.13
N ARG A 9 2.56 10.05 0.40
CA ARG A 9 3.32 8.86 0.01
C ARG A 9 3.47 7.93 1.19
N SER A 10 3.24 6.65 0.96
CA SER A 10 3.49 5.60 1.94
C SER A 10 4.59 4.67 1.48
N LYS A 11 5.43 4.23 2.42
CA LYS A 11 6.49 3.24 2.18
C LYS A 11 6.45 2.13 3.22
N THR A 12 6.69 0.90 2.79
CA THR A 12 6.94 -0.22 3.71
C THR A 12 8.25 0.01 4.47
N VAL A 13 8.24 -0.20 5.77
CA VAL A 13 9.42 -0.13 6.65
C VAL A 13 9.80 -1.48 7.24
N ALA A 14 8.83 -2.39 7.40
CA ALA A 14 9.06 -3.77 7.78
C ALA A 14 8.03 -4.66 7.10
N PHE A 15 8.37 -5.93 6.86
CA PHE A 15 7.44 -6.89 6.31
C PHE A 15 7.78 -8.31 6.75
N SER A 16 6.78 -9.18 6.69
CA SER A 16 6.92 -10.62 6.81
C SER A 16 6.15 -11.28 5.68
N PHE A 17 6.72 -12.33 5.12
CA PHE A 17 6.13 -13.11 4.04
C PHE A 17 6.18 -14.59 4.41
N ALA A 18 5.02 -15.24 4.41
CA ALA A 18 4.90 -16.66 4.67
C ALA A 18 4.20 -17.33 3.48
N ASP A 19 4.69 -18.50 3.09
CA ASP A 19 4.06 -19.38 2.11
C ASP A 19 3.47 -20.59 2.86
N ASP A 20 2.18 -20.83 2.65
CA ASP A 20 1.46 -22.02 3.08
C ASP A 20 0.83 -22.70 1.86
N GLN A 21 1.61 -23.58 1.22
CA GLN A 21 1.18 -24.39 0.08
C GLN A 21 0.56 -23.56 -1.07
N GLY A 22 1.16 -22.41 -1.39
CA GLY A 22 0.67 -21.53 -2.46
C GLY A 22 -0.39 -20.51 -2.01
N VAL A 23 -0.69 -20.47 -0.70
CA VAL A 23 -1.37 -19.34 -0.06
C VAL A 23 -0.31 -18.52 0.67
N PHE A 24 -0.05 -17.33 0.16
CA PHE A 24 0.90 -16.41 0.75
C PHE A 24 0.23 -15.44 1.70
N ARG A 25 0.84 -15.23 2.86
CA ARG A 25 0.50 -14.15 3.78
C ARG A 25 1.60 -13.10 3.75
N LEU A 26 1.23 -11.88 3.39
CA LEU A 26 2.13 -10.73 3.44
C LEU A 26 1.63 -9.79 4.54
N ALA A 27 2.42 -9.65 5.60
CA ALA A 27 2.23 -8.62 6.60
C ALA A 27 3.22 -7.49 6.34
N VAL A 28 2.76 -6.24 6.37
CA VAL A 28 3.59 -5.05 6.18
C VAL A 28 3.34 -4.04 7.30
N VAL A 29 4.40 -3.38 7.73
CA VAL A 29 4.34 -2.11 8.45
C VAL A 29 4.76 -1.01 7.47
N TYR A 30 4.02 0.08 7.44
CA TYR A 30 4.28 1.21 6.57
C TYR A 30 4.25 2.54 7.32
N GLU A 31 5.00 3.49 6.78
CA GLU A 31 4.97 4.89 7.16
C GLU A 31 4.22 5.68 6.10
N ASN A 32 3.20 6.43 6.50
CA ASN A 32 2.54 7.39 5.64
C ASN A 32 3.08 8.80 5.92
N GLN A 33 3.57 9.44 4.87
CA GLN A 33 4.13 10.78 4.90
C GLN A 33 3.28 11.71 4.00
N PRO A 34 2.34 12.46 4.60
CA PRO A 34 1.62 13.51 3.91
C PRO A 34 2.53 14.66 3.50
N ASP A 35 2.08 15.40 2.49
CA ASP A 35 2.74 16.62 2.06
C ASP A 35 2.81 17.64 3.18
N ILE A 36 3.92 18.41 3.20
CA ILE A 36 4.25 19.28 4.33
C ILE A 36 3.12 20.26 4.67
N HIS A 37 2.45 20.82 3.66
CA HIS A 37 1.36 21.77 3.82
C HIS A 37 0.06 21.14 4.34
N LEU A 38 -0.06 19.80 4.29
CA LEU A 38 -1.21 19.04 4.80
C LEU A 38 -0.98 18.49 6.21
N ARG A 39 0.26 18.50 6.72
CA ARG A 39 0.60 17.85 7.99
C ARG A 39 -0.11 18.43 9.20
N GLU A 40 -0.22 19.76 9.25
CA GLU A 40 -0.87 20.46 10.34
C GLU A 40 -2.40 20.53 10.17
N LYS A 41 -2.88 20.50 8.92
CA LYS A 41 -4.28 20.80 8.58
C LYS A 41 -5.15 19.55 8.41
N LYS A 42 -4.58 18.46 7.90
CA LYS A 42 -5.34 17.29 7.45
C LYS A 42 -4.80 16.00 8.04
N SER A 43 -3.49 15.77 7.93
CA SER A 43 -2.91 14.51 8.33
C SER A 43 -1.43 14.65 8.64
N ALA A 44 -1.04 14.51 9.91
CA ALA A 44 0.38 14.40 10.26
C ALA A 44 0.98 13.06 9.77
N PHE A 45 2.30 12.92 9.92
CA PHE A 45 2.97 11.64 9.76
C PHE A 45 2.34 10.58 10.66
N HIS A 46 2.26 9.33 10.20
CA HIS A 46 1.78 8.21 11.01
C HIS A 46 2.21 6.86 10.45
N GLN A 47 2.20 5.85 11.31
CA GLN A 47 2.43 4.46 10.91
C GLN A 47 1.13 3.67 10.82
N GLY A 48 1.18 2.61 10.02
CA GLY A 48 0.14 1.62 9.93
C GLY A 48 0.68 0.25 9.57
N SER A 49 -0.19 -0.74 9.65
CA SER A 49 0.09 -2.10 9.25
C SER A 49 -0.97 -2.56 8.26
N ALA A 50 -0.61 -3.48 7.38
CA ALA A 50 -1.57 -4.16 6.52
C ALA A 50 -1.23 -5.65 6.41
N SER A 51 -2.27 -6.47 6.26
CA SER A 51 -2.16 -7.92 6.05
C SER A 51 -2.87 -8.30 4.76
N PHE A 52 -2.17 -9.03 3.90
CA PHE A 52 -2.69 -9.48 2.61
C PHE A 52 -2.68 -11.00 2.54
N HIS A 53 -3.75 -11.55 1.97
CA HIS A 53 -3.84 -12.95 1.61
C HIS A 53 -3.76 -13.06 0.10
N VAL A 54 -2.69 -13.68 -0.40
CA VAL A 54 -2.36 -13.77 -1.81
C VAL A 54 -2.40 -15.23 -2.23
N ARG A 55 -3.19 -15.56 -3.25
CA ARG A 55 -3.29 -16.93 -3.76
C ARG A 55 -2.50 -17.08 -5.05
N GLY A 56 -1.64 -18.09 -5.10
CA GLY A 56 -0.79 -18.41 -6.23
C GLY A 56 0.36 -17.41 -6.43
N TYR A 57 1.27 -17.75 -7.34
CA TYR A 57 2.53 -17.02 -7.53
C TYR A 57 2.39 -15.76 -8.41
N ARG A 58 1.26 -15.62 -9.11
CA ARG A 58 0.98 -14.51 -10.03
C ARG A 58 -0.51 -14.13 -9.92
N PRO A 59 -0.95 -13.61 -8.76
CA PRO A 59 -2.34 -13.21 -8.58
C PRO A 59 -2.70 -12.11 -9.58
N ALA A 60 -3.88 -12.21 -10.21
CA ALA A 60 -4.45 -11.11 -11.00
C ALA A 60 -4.94 -9.97 -10.08
N MET A 61 -5.38 -10.33 -8.88
CA MET A 61 -5.84 -9.43 -7.82
C MET A 61 -5.60 -10.09 -6.46
N PHE A 62 -5.36 -9.29 -5.43
CA PHE A 62 -5.42 -9.73 -4.04
C PHE A 62 -5.98 -8.64 -3.13
N LYS A 63 -6.46 -9.04 -1.96
CA LYS A 63 -7.06 -8.16 -0.97
C LYS A 63 -6.31 -8.23 0.35
N GLY A 64 -6.35 -7.14 1.08
CA GLY A 64 -5.83 -7.05 2.42
C GLY A 64 -6.62 -6.08 3.26
N GLU A 65 -6.31 -6.10 4.54
CA GLU A 65 -6.87 -5.20 5.55
C GLU A 65 -5.75 -4.35 6.11
N TYR A 66 -6.06 -3.13 6.50
CA TYR A 66 -5.10 -2.23 7.11
C TYR A 66 -5.63 -1.62 8.40
N TRP A 67 -4.69 -1.24 9.26
CA TRP A 67 -4.90 -0.54 10.52
C TRP A 67 -3.85 0.55 10.66
N THR A 68 -4.20 1.66 11.25
CA THR A 68 -3.28 2.77 11.51
C THR A 68 -3.17 3.02 13.01
N GLU A 69 -2.08 3.62 13.46
CA GLU A 69 -1.93 4.09 14.85
C GLU A 69 -3.06 5.06 15.27
N ARG A 70 -3.73 5.67 14.27
CA ARG A 70 -4.86 6.59 14.44
C ARG A 70 -6.20 5.89 14.61
N LYS A 71 -6.21 4.56 14.76
CA LYS A 71 -7.41 3.72 14.87
C LYS A 71 -8.31 3.72 13.63
N ASN A 72 -7.81 4.21 12.49
CA ASN A 72 -8.48 4.01 11.20
C ASN A 72 -8.17 2.61 10.68
N VAL A 73 -9.17 1.97 10.11
CA VAL A 73 -9.11 0.62 9.56
C VAL A 73 -9.80 0.58 8.20
N GLY A 74 -9.44 -0.38 7.36
CA GLY A 74 -10.15 -0.58 6.09
C GLY A 74 -9.58 -1.71 5.26
N THR A 75 -10.04 -1.78 4.01
CA THR A 75 -9.64 -2.81 3.05
C THR A 75 -8.83 -2.18 1.92
N ILE A 76 -7.81 -2.90 1.44
CA ILE A 76 -7.04 -2.58 0.25
C ILE A 76 -7.28 -3.69 -0.77
N THR A 77 -7.59 -3.31 -2.01
CA THR A 77 -7.59 -4.23 -3.15
C THR A 77 -6.48 -3.81 -4.09
N VAL A 78 -5.62 -4.77 -4.47
CA VAL A 78 -4.55 -4.56 -5.45
C VAL A 78 -4.88 -5.42 -6.67
N SER A 79 -4.95 -4.80 -7.84
CA SER A 79 -5.28 -5.43 -9.11
C SER A 79 -4.41 -4.88 -10.23
N GLU A 80 -4.59 -5.41 -11.45
CA GLU A 80 -4.03 -4.84 -12.68
C GLU A 80 -2.52 -4.63 -12.63
N ARG A 81 -1.80 -5.72 -12.38
CA ARG A 81 -0.34 -5.72 -12.34
C ARG A 81 0.24 -5.17 -13.66
N ARG A 82 0.80 -3.96 -13.60
CA ARG A 82 1.64 -3.38 -14.65
C ARG A 82 3.13 -3.60 -14.32
N ARG A 83 3.97 -3.72 -15.35
CA ARG A 83 5.43 -3.78 -15.21
C ARG A 83 6.00 -2.37 -15.37
N GLY A 84 7.05 -2.06 -14.62
CA GLY A 84 7.68 -0.74 -14.61
C GLY A 84 7.91 -0.25 -13.19
N GLU A 85 8.53 0.92 -13.07
CA GLU A 85 8.64 1.66 -11.81
C GLU A 85 7.82 2.95 -11.91
N ILE A 86 7.18 3.32 -10.81
CA ILE A 86 6.53 4.61 -10.63
C ILE A 86 7.13 5.28 -9.40
N ASP A 87 7.36 6.58 -9.48
CA ASP A 87 7.92 7.38 -8.38
C ASP A 87 6.91 8.38 -7.79
N SER A 88 5.73 8.52 -8.41
CA SER A 88 4.76 9.58 -8.13
C SER A 88 3.33 9.13 -8.46
N TYR A 89 2.35 9.85 -7.93
CA TYR A 89 0.93 9.61 -8.22
C TYR A 89 0.61 9.89 -9.69
N GLU A 90 1.15 10.97 -10.24
CA GLU A 90 0.92 11.41 -11.62
C GLU A 90 1.45 10.42 -12.65
N GLN A 91 2.60 9.80 -12.40
CA GLN A 91 3.10 8.70 -13.24
C GLN A 91 2.18 7.48 -13.15
N GLY A 92 1.72 7.14 -11.94
CA GLY A 92 0.78 6.04 -11.71
C GLY A 92 -0.53 6.21 -12.48
N VAL A 93 -1.13 7.40 -12.43
CA VAL A 93 -2.35 7.73 -13.17
C VAL A 93 -2.14 7.59 -14.67
N LYS A 94 -1.05 8.15 -15.22
CA LYS A 94 -0.75 8.06 -16.67
C LYS A 94 -0.62 6.62 -17.17
N LEU A 95 -0.16 5.69 -16.33
CA LEU A 95 -0.03 4.27 -16.69
C LEU A 95 -1.35 3.50 -16.54
N TYR A 96 -2.29 4.00 -15.74
CA TYR A 96 -3.58 3.38 -15.53
C TYR A 96 -4.60 3.82 -16.59
N ASP A 97 -4.54 5.10 -16.98
CA ASP A 97 -5.42 5.71 -17.98
C ASP A 97 -4.97 5.50 -19.44
N SER A 98 -3.83 4.81 -19.66
CA SER A 98 -3.28 4.44 -20.98
C SER A 98 -3.71 3.05 -21.43
#